data_AF-A0A7W8KGA9-F1
#
_entry.id   AF-A0A7W8KGA9-F1
#
_cell.length_a   1.000
_cell.length_b   1.000
_cell.length_c   1.000
_cell.angle_alpha   90.00
_cell.angle_beta   90.00
_cell.angle_gamma   90.00
#
_symmetry.space_group_name_H-M   'P 1'
#
loop_
_entity.id
_entity.type
_entity.pdbx_description
1 polymer ?
#
loop_
_entity_poly.entity_id
_entity_poly.type
_entity_poly.pdbx_seq_one_letter_code
_entity_poly.pdbx_strand_id
1 'polypeptide(L)'
;MGISSGFWILPDVAGHLDAARAYAALTPAERPDFVSVNLHEPHALALADVLLAADIGVEAGVWNPHAVATFRAWPQAQRTLRVLVELPDEPVATALPLADDLLRGLAGVAPAVPRLLHGLDRSAWPMLRRAAALGLSTRTGLEDTVRLPDGSPAPGNAALVAAARDVLASAR
;
A
#
# COMPACT_ATOMS: atom_id res chain seq x y z
N MET A 1 12.67 -1.26 -5.67
CA MET A 1 12.41 -2.42 -4.81
C MET A 1 11.85 -1.91 -3.49
N GLY A 2 10.63 -2.37 -3.15
CA GLY A 2 9.95 -2.03 -1.91
C GLY A 2 9.99 -3.18 -0.91
N ILE A 3 10.08 -2.85 0.38
CA ILE A 3 10.09 -3.82 1.48
C ILE A 3 8.88 -3.61 2.39
N SER A 4 8.24 -4.69 2.81
CA SER A 4 7.18 -4.65 3.83
C SER A 4 7.79 -4.54 5.23
N SER A 5 7.19 -3.71 6.09
CA SER A 5 7.53 -3.62 7.51
C SER A 5 6.35 -4.00 8.41
N GLY A 6 5.48 -4.91 7.95
CA GLY A 6 4.33 -5.33 8.74
C GLY A 6 4.74 -5.88 10.11
N PHE A 7 4.05 -5.48 11.17
CA PHE A 7 4.43 -5.87 12.55
C PHE A 7 4.44 -7.39 12.79
N TRP A 8 3.72 -8.17 11.98
CA TRP A 8 3.75 -9.63 12.05
C TRP A 8 5.08 -10.24 11.54
N ILE A 9 5.87 -9.49 10.76
CA ILE A 9 7.17 -9.93 10.24
C ILE A 9 8.22 -9.87 11.36
N LEU A 10 8.27 -8.75 12.07
CA LEU A 10 9.14 -8.55 13.23
C LEU A 10 8.33 -7.84 14.33
N PRO A 11 7.69 -8.58 15.26
CA PRO A 11 6.82 -8.03 16.30
C PRO A 11 7.60 -7.38 17.45
N ASP A 12 8.61 -6.58 17.11
CA ASP A 12 9.48 -5.85 18.01
C ASP A 12 9.67 -4.42 17.48
N VAL A 13 9.15 -3.44 18.23
CA VAL A 13 9.26 -2.03 17.87
C VAL A 13 10.72 -1.58 17.83
N ALA A 14 11.55 -2.03 18.77
CA ALA A 14 12.96 -1.66 18.78
C ALA A 14 13.67 -2.23 17.55
N GLY A 15 13.44 -3.52 17.27
CA GLY A 15 13.92 -4.21 16.08
C GLY A 15 13.50 -3.56 14.76
N HIS A 16 12.25 -3.09 14.62
CA HIS A 16 11.80 -2.35 13.44
C HIS A 16 12.58 -1.04 13.24
N LEU A 17 12.77 -0.28 14.31
CA LEU A 17 13.52 0.97 14.25
C LEU A 17 15.01 0.72 13.98
N ASP A 18 15.58 -0.37 14.52
CA ASP A 18 16.95 -0.78 14.25
C ASP A 18 17.14 -1.26 12.81
N ALA A 19 16.18 -2.00 12.24
CA ALA A 19 16.20 -2.38 10.83
C ALA A 19 16.16 -1.15 9.91
N ALA A 20 15.30 -0.17 10.21
CA ALA A 20 15.25 1.08 9.46
C ALA A 20 16.55 1.89 9.56
N ARG A 21 17.16 1.96 10.76
CA ARG A 21 18.49 2.57 10.95
C ARG A 21 19.58 1.80 10.20
N ALA A 22 19.49 0.48 10.14
CA ALA A 22 20.44 -0.35 9.40
C ALA A 22 20.37 -0.05 7.89
N TYR A 23 19.18 0.17 7.32
CA TYR A 23 19.06 0.64 5.94
C TYR A 23 19.77 1.98 5.72
N ALA A 24 19.68 2.92 6.67
CA ALA A 24 20.38 4.20 6.57
C ALA A 24 21.91 4.06 6.54
N ALA A 25 22.47 2.97 7.06
CA ALA A 25 23.90 2.68 7.03
C ALA A 25 24.36 2.05 5.70
N LEU A 26 23.44 1.56 4.87
CA LEU A 26 23.75 1.00 3.55
C LEU A 26 24.09 2.11 2.54
N THR A 27 24.81 1.75 1.48
CA THR A 27 25.01 2.66 0.34
C THR A 27 23.67 2.94 -0.36
N PRO A 28 23.50 4.09 -1.03
CA PRO A 28 22.24 4.41 -1.72
C PRO A 28 21.78 3.32 -2.71
N ALA A 29 22.71 2.60 -3.36
CA ALA A 29 22.39 1.53 -4.30
C ALA A 29 21.89 0.25 -3.63
N GLU A 30 22.15 0.06 -2.34
CA GLU A 30 21.77 -1.13 -1.57
C GLU A 30 20.54 -0.88 -0.70
N ARG A 31 20.09 0.37 -0.57
CA ARG A 31 18.89 0.72 0.17
C ARG A 31 17.63 0.24 -0.55
N PRO A 32 16.55 -0.08 0.18
CA PRO A 32 15.23 -0.17 -0.44
C PRO A 32 14.84 1.20 -1.02
N ASP A 33 14.17 1.21 -2.17
CA ASP A 33 13.62 2.45 -2.73
C ASP A 33 12.49 2.99 -1.85
N PHE A 34 11.73 2.08 -1.23
CA PHE A 34 10.73 2.42 -0.24
C PHE A 34 10.44 1.29 0.74
N VAL A 35 9.82 1.65 1.86
CA VAL A 35 9.26 0.72 2.83
C VAL A 35 7.77 1.02 3.02
N SER A 36 6.95 -0.02 3.03
CA SER A 36 5.50 0.09 3.28
C SER A 36 5.26 0.08 4.79
N VAL A 37 4.69 1.17 5.31
CA VAL A 37 4.46 1.38 6.75
C VAL A 37 2.96 1.43 7.03
N ASN A 38 2.47 0.49 7.83
CA ASN A 38 1.06 0.41 8.18
C ASN A 38 0.69 1.43 9.27
N LEU A 39 -0.01 2.50 8.92
CA LEU A 39 -0.20 3.65 9.81
C LEU A 39 -1.11 3.43 11.02
N HIS A 40 -1.78 2.28 11.09
CA HIS A 40 -2.53 1.88 12.28
C HIS A 40 -1.64 1.27 13.38
N GLU A 41 -0.39 0.89 13.06
CA GLU A 41 0.51 0.26 14.01
C GLU A 41 1.08 1.29 15.00
N PRO A 42 1.30 0.93 16.28
CA PRO A 42 1.68 1.90 17.32
C PRO A 42 2.97 2.68 17.05
N HIS A 43 3.90 2.07 16.33
CA HIS A 43 5.23 2.63 16.05
C HIS A 43 5.35 3.21 14.64
N ALA A 44 4.26 3.23 13.87
CA ALA A 44 4.28 3.55 12.44
C ALA A 44 4.90 4.92 12.14
N LEU A 45 4.50 5.96 12.87
CA LEU A 45 5.03 7.31 12.64
C LEU A 45 6.52 7.42 12.97
N ALA A 46 6.96 6.79 14.07
CA ALA A 46 8.37 6.77 14.44
C ALA A 46 9.21 6.04 13.39
N LEU A 47 8.72 4.91 12.86
CA LEU A 47 9.37 4.17 11.78
C LEU A 47 9.43 5.01 10.50
N ALA A 48 8.31 5.61 10.10
CA ALA A 48 8.25 6.45 8.91
C ALA A 48 9.19 7.66 9.01
N ASP A 49 9.27 8.32 10.16
CA ASP A 49 10.16 9.45 10.38
C ASP A 49 11.65 9.05 10.26
N VAL A 50 12.03 7.85 10.76
CA VAL A 50 13.40 7.32 10.60
C VAL A 50 13.72 7.07 9.12
N LEU A 51 12.80 6.46 8.37
CA LEU A 51 12.97 6.18 6.94
C LEU A 51 13.09 7.48 6.13
N LEU A 52 12.21 8.45 6.38
CA LEU A 52 12.23 9.76 5.71
C LEU A 52 13.47 10.58 6.06
N ALA A 53 14.05 10.41 7.25
CA ALA A 53 15.31 11.05 7.62
C ALA A 53 16.52 10.43 6.88
N ALA A 54 16.40 9.17 6.46
CA ALA A 54 17.40 8.45 5.68
C ALA A 54 17.21 8.56 4.15
N ASP A 55 16.28 9.41 3.70
CA ASP A 55 15.88 9.57 2.30
C ASP A 55 15.38 8.27 1.64
N ILE A 56 14.75 7.41 2.45
CA ILE A 56 14.07 6.19 1.98
C ILE A 56 12.58 6.51 1.82
N GLY A 57 12.00 6.13 0.68
CA GLY A 57 10.59 6.35 0.41
C GLY A 57 9.68 5.66 1.44
N VAL A 58 8.60 6.33 1.83
CA VAL A 58 7.55 5.72 2.66
C VAL A 58 6.29 5.53 1.84
N GLU A 59 5.86 4.29 1.70
CA GLU A 59 4.50 3.96 1.26
C GLU A 59 3.60 3.88 2.50
N ALA A 60 2.67 4.81 2.63
CA ALA A 60 1.76 4.89 3.77
C ALA A 60 0.60 3.91 3.63
N GLY A 61 0.61 2.81 4.38
CA GLY A 61 -0.44 1.80 4.41
C GLY A 61 -1.67 2.25 5.20
N VAL A 62 -2.82 2.30 4.51
CA VAL A 62 -4.12 2.73 5.05
C VAL A 62 -5.17 1.67 4.71
N TRP A 63 -5.62 0.94 5.71
CA TRP A 63 -6.62 -0.13 5.54
C TRP A 63 -7.82 0.01 6.48
N ASN A 64 -7.83 1.04 7.34
CA ASN A 64 -8.93 1.34 8.25
C ASN A 64 -9.02 2.85 8.55
N PRO A 65 -10.14 3.33 9.13
CA PRO A 65 -10.32 4.74 9.46
C PRO A 65 -9.32 5.31 10.48
N HIS A 66 -8.76 4.46 11.35
CA HIS A 66 -7.72 4.88 12.29
C HIS A 66 -6.45 5.30 11.55
N ALA A 67 -6.00 4.51 10.56
CA ALA A 67 -4.88 4.85 9.70
C ALA A 67 -5.12 6.14 8.90
N VAL A 68 -6.36 6.40 8.46
CA VAL A 68 -6.73 7.68 7.85
C VAL A 68 -6.51 8.82 8.84
N ALA A 69 -7.03 8.73 10.06
CA ALA A 69 -6.85 9.76 11.08
C ALA A 69 -5.37 10.00 11.39
N THR A 70 -4.57 8.94 11.51
CA THR A 70 -3.11 9.02 11.68
C THR A 70 -2.45 9.78 10.53
N PHE A 71 -2.75 9.43 9.28
CA PHE A 71 -2.17 10.11 8.12
C PHE A 71 -2.54 11.60 8.06
N ARG A 72 -3.80 11.94 8.37
CA ARG A 72 -4.26 13.34 8.38
C ARG A 72 -3.58 14.20 9.46
N ALA A 73 -3.24 13.60 10.59
CA ALA A 73 -2.59 14.29 11.70
C ALA A 73 -1.06 14.36 11.55
N TRP A 74 -0.46 13.55 10.68
CA TRP A 74 0.99 13.44 10.57
C TRP A 74 1.61 14.60 9.77
N PRO A 75 2.49 15.42 10.37
CA PRO A 75 3.06 16.59 9.69
C PRO A 75 3.88 16.26 8.43
N GLN A 76 4.45 15.06 8.35
CA GLN A 76 5.26 14.62 7.21
C GLN A 76 4.46 13.93 6.10
N ALA A 77 3.12 13.89 6.18
CA ALA A 77 2.27 13.20 5.21
C ALA A 77 2.54 13.59 3.74
N GLN A 78 2.94 14.84 3.47
CA GLN A 78 3.30 15.32 2.13
C GLN A 78 4.61 14.74 1.58
N ARG A 79 5.45 14.16 2.43
CA ARG A 79 6.75 13.59 2.08
C ARG A 79 6.69 12.10 1.73
N THR A 80 5.55 11.44 1.95
CA THR A 80 5.40 10.03 1.57
C THR A 80 5.48 9.85 0.07
N LEU A 81 6.03 8.73 -0.37
CA LEU A 81 6.10 8.34 -1.77
C LEU A 81 4.70 8.19 -2.39
N ARG A 82 3.81 7.51 -1.66
CA ARG A 82 2.40 7.29 -2.02
C ARG A 82 1.60 6.79 -0.82
N VAL A 83 0.28 6.87 -0.90
CA VAL A 83 -0.64 6.21 0.04
C VAL A 83 -1.14 4.92 -0.58
N LEU A 84 -0.94 3.81 0.12
CA LEU A 84 -1.47 2.49 -0.21
C LEU A 84 -2.79 2.29 0.52
N VAL A 85 -3.90 2.34 -0.20
CA VAL A 85 -5.21 1.94 0.31
C VAL A 85 -5.40 0.45 0.05
N GLU A 86 -5.48 -0.31 1.13
CA GLU A 86 -5.53 -1.77 1.12
C GLU A 86 -6.87 -2.27 1.67
N LEU A 87 -7.48 -3.23 0.98
CA LEU A 87 -8.75 -3.82 1.38
C LEU A 87 -8.57 -5.31 1.72
N PRO A 88 -9.22 -5.80 2.78
CA PRO A 88 -9.08 -7.19 3.21
C PRO A 88 -9.67 -8.16 2.18
N ASP A 89 -9.43 -9.46 2.40
CA ASP A 89 -10.12 -10.52 1.69
C ASP A 89 -11.60 -10.53 2.06
N GLU A 90 -12.39 -9.74 1.34
CA GLU A 90 -13.82 -9.59 1.52
C GLU A 90 -14.55 -9.51 0.16
N PRO A 91 -15.82 -9.92 0.08
CA PRO A 91 -16.62 -9.71 -1.11
C PRO A 91 -16.70 -8.23 -1.50
N VAL A 92 -16.85 -7.96 -2.81
CA VAL A 92 -16.95 -6.60 -3.35
C VAL A 92 -18.02 -5.74 -2.66
N ALA A 93 -19.13 -6.35 -2.26
CA ALA A 93 -20.22 -5.65 -1.56
C ALA A 93 -19.79 -5.03 -0.23
N THR A 94 -18.77 -5.59 0.43
CA THR A 94 -18.19 -5.09 1.67
C THR A 94 -16.95 -4.23 1.41
N ALA A 95 -16.07 -4.67 0.51
CA ALA A 95 -14.80 -4.01 0.26
C ALA A 95 -14.95 -2.66 -0.47
N LEU A 96 -15.91 -2.54 -1.40
CA LEU A 96 -16.08 -1.32 -2.21
C LEU A 96 -16.55 -0.11 -1.37
N PRO A 97 -17.57 -0.21 -0.50
CA PRO A 97 -17.92 0.88 0.40
C PRO A 97 -16.76 1.31 1.30
N LEU A 98 -16.01 0.34 1.86
CA LEU A 98 -14.84 0.62 2.68
C LEU A 98 -13.76 1.37 1.89
N ALA A 99 -13.46 0.96 0.66
CA ALA A 99 -12.48 1.63 -0.19
C ALA A 99 -12.87 3.09 -0.45
N ASP A 100 -14.14 3.32 -0.79
CA ASP A 100 -14.66 4.66 -1.06
C ASP A 100 -14.65 5.54 0.20
N ASP A 101 -14.93 4.98 1.37
CA ASP A 101 -14.90 5.72 2.64
C ASP A 101 -13.45 6.06 3.06
N LEU A 102 -12.50 5.14 2.90
CA LEU A 102 -11.07 5.40 3.16
C LEU A 102 -10.52 6.49 2.21
N LEU A 103 -10.81 6.38 0.91
CA LEU A 103 -10.39 7.37 -0.08
C LEU A 103 -11.00 8.75 0.20
N ARG A 104 -12.29 8.80 0.59
CA ARG A 104 -12.96 10.05 0.97
C ARG A 104 -12.35 10.65 2.23
N GLY A 105 -11.99 9.82 3.22
CA GLY A 105 -11.30 10.28 4.43
C GLY A 105 -9.92 10.88 4.15
N LEU A 106 -9.23 10.43 3.11
CA LEU A 106 -7.94 10.96 2.66
C LEU A 106 -8.06 12.22 1.78
N ALA A 107 -9.27 12.58 1.33
CA ALA A 107 -9.47 13.70 0.42
C ALA A 107 -8.97 15.03 1.03
N GLY A 108 -8.30 15.83 0.21
CA GLY A 108 -7.74 17.13 0.60
C GLY A 108 -6.45 17.06 1.44
N VAL A 109 -6.06 15.88 1.93
CA VAL A 109 -4.78 15.69 2.62
C VAL A 109 -3.72 15.22 1.64
N ALA A 110 -2.53 15.81 1.76
CA ALA A 110 -1.39 15.54 0.92
C ALA A 110 -1.71 15.48 -0.60
N PRO A 111 -2.35 16.53 -1.19
CA PRO A 111 -2.90 16.47 -2.55
C PRO A 111 -1.91 16.00 -3.63
N ALA A 112 -0.62 16.29 -3.48
CA ALA A 112 0.42 15.89 -4.42
C ALA A 112 0.85 14.41 -4.32
N VAL A 113 0.57 13.72 -3.21
CA VAL A 113 1.04 12.35 -2.95
C VAL A 113 0.16 11.32 -3.70
N PRO A 114 0.67 10.50 -4.63
CA PRO A 114 -0.16 9.53 -5.37
C PRO A 114 -0.91 8.53 -4.48
N ARG A 115 -2.08 8.06 -4.94
CA ARG A 115 -2.91 7.08 -4.22
C ARG A 115 -2.89 5.78 -5.03
N LEU A 116 -2.64 4.67 -4.34
CA LEU A 116 -2.70 3.32 -4.86
C LEU A 116 -3.87 2.60 -4.19
N LEU A 117 -4.68 1.90 -4.96
CA LEU A 117 -5.75 1.05 -4.45
C LEU A 117 -5.50 -0.41 -4.86
N HIS A 118 -5.48 -1.31 -3.88
CA HIS A 118 -5.50 -2.75 -4.11
C HIS A 118 -6.36 -3.47 -3.07
N GLY A 119 -6.63 -4.74 -3.31
CA GLY A 119 -7.34 -5.61 -2.39
C GLY A 119 -6.67 -6.97 -2.31
N LEU A 120 -7.06 -7.75 -1.30
CA LEU A 120 -6.63 -9.11 -1.06
C LEU A 120 -7.71 -10.11 -1.52
N ASP A 121 -7.29 -11.19 -2.17
CA ASP A 121 -8.11 -12.30 -2.66
C ASP A 121 -9.45 -11.88 -3.28
N ARG A 122 -10.58 -12.05 -2.57
CA ARG A 122 -11.92 -11.76 -3.11
C ARG A 122 -12.10 -10.30 -3.49
N SER A 123 -11.32 -9.38 -2.90
CA SER A 123 -11.36 -7.95 -3.22
C SER A 123 -10.32 -7.51 -4.25
N ALA A 124 -9.32 -8.35 -4.59
CA ALA A 124 -8.20 -7.98 -5.46
C ALA A 124 -8.62 -7.43 -6.84
N TRP A 125 -9.35 -8.23 -7.63
CA TRP A 125 -9.81 -7.80 -8.95
C TRP A 125 -10.89 -6.70 -8.90
N PRO A 126 -11.87 -6.73 -7.99
CA PRO A 126 -12.77 -5.60 -7.79
C PRO A 126 -12.06 -4.27 -7.49
N MET A 127 -11.04 -4.28 -6.61
CA MET A 127 -10.28 -3.08 -6.27
C MET A 127 -9.41 -2.60 -7.42
N LEU A 128 -8.85 -3.51 -8.21
CA LEU A 128 -8.11 -3.16 -9.42
C LEU A 128 -9.01 -2.46 -10.45
N ARG A 129 -10.23 -2.98 -10.69
CA ARG A 129 -11.23 -2.32 -11.55
C ARG A 129 -11.66 -0.97 -11.00
N ARG A 130 -11.84 -0.86 -9.67
CA ARG A 130 -12.16 0.42 -9.01
C ARG A 130 -11.03 1.43 -9.16
N ALA A 131 -9.78 1.01 -9.01
CA ALA A 131 -8.60 1.85 -9.22
C ALA A 131 -8.56 2.37 -10.66
N ALA A 132 -8.81 1.49 -11.64
CA ALA A 132 -8.89 1.84 -13.06
C ALA A 132 -9.95 2.92 -13.33
N ALA A 133 -11.17 2.72 -12.82
CA ALA A 133 -12.29 3.65 -12.98
C ALA A 133 -12.04 5.02 -12.33
N LEU A 134 -11.23 5.08 -11.27
CA LEU A 134 -10.87 6.30 -10.56
C LEU A 134 -9.56 6.94 -11.07
N GLY A 135 -8.87 6.31 -12.03
CA GLY A 135 -7.56 6.77 -12.51
C GLY A 135 -6.45 6.66 -11.45
N LEU A 136 -6.60 5.79 -10.46
CA LEU A 136 -5.62 5.56 -9.39
C LEU A 136 -4.56 4.55 -9.83
N SER A 137 -3.42 4.56 -9.13
CA SER A 137 -2.46 3.45 -9.23
C SER A 137 -3.04 2.18 -8.61
N THR A 138 -2.51 1.02 -8.99
CA THR A 138 -2.92 -0.27 -8.41
C THR A 138 -1.71 -1.21 -8.22
N ARG A 139 -1.92 -2.32 -7.50
CA ARG A 139 -0.95 -3.37 -7.23
C ARG A 139 -1.61 -4.72 -7.49
N THR A 140 -0.84 -5.67 -8.02
CA THR A 140 -1.25 -7.07 -8.08
C THR A 140 -0.02 -7.96 -7.99
N GLY A 141 -0.20 -9.15 -7.46
CA GLY A 141 0.81 -10.20 -7.36
C GLY A 141 0.26 -11.38 -6.58
N LEU A 142 1.05 -12.45 -6.48
CA LEU A 142 0.69 -13.65 -5.72
C LEU A 142 0.49 -13.38 -4.22
N GLU A 143 1.03 -12.27 -3.71
CA GLU A 143 0.74 -11.76 -2.36
C GLU A 143 -0.70 -11.28 -2.23
N ASP A 144 -1.25 -10.68 -3.30
CA ASP A 144 -2.60 -10.11 -3.30
C ASP A 144 -3.65 -11.14 -3.69
N THR A 145 -3.36 -12.02 -4.66
CA THR A 145 -4.27 -13.10 -5.06
C THR A 145 -3.56 -14.17 -5.87
N VAL A 146 -4.03 -15.41 -5.74
CA VAL A 146 -3.56 -16.55 -6.54
C VAL A 146 -4.46 -16.86 -7.75
N ARG A 147 -5.45 -16.02 -8.05
CA ARG A 147 -6.45 -16.26 -9.10
C ARG A 147 -6.44 -15.16 -10.17
N LEU A 148 -6.66 -15.55 -11.43
CA LEU A 148 -6.93 -14.66 -12.56
C LEU A 148 -8.35 -14.06 -12.47
N PRO A 149 -8.69 -13.05 -13.30
CA PRO A 149 -9.99 -12.39 -13.23
C PRO A 149 -11.19 -13.31 -13.46
N ASP A 150 -10.99 -14.43 -14.15
CA ASP A 150 -11.99 -15.48 -14.41
C ASP A 150 -12.09 -16.52 -13.27
N GLY A 151 -11.28 -16.37 -12.22
CA GLY A 151 -11.23 -17.26 -11.05
C GLY A 151 -10.28 -18.45 -11.19
N SER A 152 -9.71 -18.68 -12.37
CA SER A 152 -8.72 -19.75 -12.59
C SER A 152 -7.40 -19.46 -11.84
N PRO A 153 -6.61 -20.47 -11.45
CA PRO A 153 -5.33 -20.24 -10.79
C PRO A 153 -4.35 -19.47 -11.69
N ALA A 154 -3.66 -18.49 -11.13
CA ALA A 154 -2.62 -17.77 -11.85
C ALA A 154 -1.32 -18.60 -11.92
N PRO A 155 -0.70 -18.77 -13.09
CA PRO A 155 0.57 -19.49 -13.22
C PRO A 155 1.77 -18.71 -12.64
N GLY A 156 1.58 -17.43 -12.31
CA GLY A 156 2.57 -16.60 -11.64
C GLY A 156 2.28 -15.10 -11.78
N ASN A 157 3.15 -14.28 -11.17
CA ASN A 157 3.02 -12.82 -11.17
C ASN A 157 2.92 -12.23 -12.59
N ALA A 158 3.64 -12.78 -13.57
CA ALA A 158 3.60 -12.28 -14.94
C ALA A 158 2.19 -12.33 -15.56
N ALA A 159 1.43 -13.40 -15.27
CA ALA A 159 0.07 -13.54 -15.75
C ALA A 159 -0.91 -12.59 -15.04
N LEU A 160 -0.74 -12.40 -13.72
CA LEU A 160 -1.50 -11.41 -12.95
C LEU A 160 -1.28 -9.99 -13.48
N VAL A 161 -0.02 -9.62 -13.72
CA VAL A 161 0.35 -8.31 -14.27
C VAL A 161 -0.20 -8.11 -15.69
N ALA A 162 -0.14 -9.14 -16.54
CA ALA A 162 -0.72 -9.07 -17.88
C ALA A 162 -2.24 -8.82 -17.82
N ALA A 163 -2.97 -9.60 -17.02
CA ALA A 163 -4.41 -9.43 -16.84
C ALA A 163 -4.77 -8.06 -16.22
N ALA A 164 -3.98 -7.57 -15.27
CA ALA A 164 -4.14 -6.23 -14.71
C ALA A 164 -3.99 -5.13 -15.78
N ARG A 165 -3.01 -5.25 -16.69
CA ARG A 165 -2.84 -4.30 -17.79
C ARG A 165 -4.06 -4.28 -18.72
N ASP A 166 -4.67 -5.43 -19.00
CA ASP A 166 -5.87 -5.51 -19.84
C ASP A 166 -7.08 -4.84 -19.17
N VAL A 167 -7.25 -5.04 -17.85
CA VAL A 167 -8.29 -4.35 -17.07
C VAL A 167 -8.07 -2.83 -17.09
N LEU A 168 -6.83 -2.37 -16.87
CA LEU A 168 -6.50 -0.94 -16.90
C LEU A 168 -6.70 -0.31 -18.29
N ALA A 169 -6.45 -1.08 -19.37
CA ALA A 169 -6.64 -0.61 -20.74
C ALA A 169 -8.13 -0.49 -21.11
N SER A 170 -8.98 -1.36 -20.56
CA SER A 170 -10.42 -1.40 -20.84
C SER A 170 -11.23 -0.32 -20.11
N ALA A 171 -10.62 0.38 -19.14
CA ALA A 171 -11.24 1.48 -18.39
C ALA A 171 -11.03 2.87 -19.04
N ARG A 172 -10.25 2.94 -20.13
CA ARG A 172 -9.96 4.16 -20.88
C ARG A 172 -10.89 4.29 -22.08
#